data_AF-A0A060Z5T8-F1
#
_entry.id   AF-A0A060Z5T8-F1
#
_cell.length_a   1.000
_cell.length_b   1.000
_cell.length_c   1.000
_cell.angle_alpha   90.00
_cell.angle_beta   90.00
_cell.angle_gamma   90.00
#
_symmetry.space_group_name_H-M   'P 1'
#
loop_
_entity.id
_entity.type
_entity.pdbx_description
1 polymer ?
#
loop_
_entity_poly.entity_id
_entity_poly.type
_entity_poly.pdbx_seq_one_letter_code
_entity_poly.pdbx_strand_id
1 'polypeptide(L)'
;MADGVSETNTAAEESDAKEEDPKVLEVLPDSHPVGVSSDEETSKDKPATESNWSTPIMSLARKATETISSGVSYGAALRNATSSGSAASSLKCPTKQNSTENDTNANQYLPVKDHMAVERSNLFSMMKLSIKGLIQSSLSLGRTLDSDYPPLQQFFVVLEQCLKHGLKVKKSFINQNKSIWGPLELVQKLCPDSTDITTSARDLPGIKTGLGRARAWLHLALMQKKLSDYLKALLDNKYLLVEFYDPGALMMEEEGTVIGGMLVGLNVIDANLCIKGEDLDSQVGVIDFSLYLKDPMTTETTKDDTKMTAILDQKHYIEELNRHLSCSVSDLQAKMDSIEKTNGKLIEEVRGAY
;
A
#
# COMPACT_ATOMS: atom_id res chain seq x y z
N MET A 1 57.06 1.16 -52.93
CA MET A 1 55.89 1.34 -53.82
C MET A 1 54.79 1.86 -52.90
N ALA A 2 54.78 3.17 -52.61
CA ALA A 2 54.17 4.27 -53.41
C ALA A 2 52.64 4.18 -53.33
N ASP A 3 51.84 5.16 -52.92
CA ASP A 3 51.98 6.60 -52.58
C ASP A 3 50.83 6.93 -51.60
N GLY A 4 50.94 7.85 -50.62
CA GLY A 4 50.85 9.32 -50.75
C GLY A 4 49.38 9.77 -50.52
N VAL A 5 48.97 10.83 -49.81
CA VAL A 5 49.54 12.13 -49.37
C VAL A 5 48.56 12.64 -48.26
N SER A 6 48.98 13.05 -47.05
CA SER A 6 49.25 14.44 -46.56
C SER A 6 48.13 15.46 -46.92
N GLU A 7 47.63 16.40 -46.10
CA GLU A 7 48.21 17.41 -45.19
C GLU A 7 47.07 17.88 -44.24
N THR A 8 47.19 18.01 -42.91
CA THR A 8 47.89 19.01 -42.06
C THR A 8 47.59 20.48 -42.33
N ASN A 9 46.90 21.16 -41.40
CA ASN A 9 47.39 22.28 -40.56
C ASN A 9 46.22 23.17 -40.08
N THR A 10 45.98 23.32 -38.75
CA THR A 10 46.62 24.25 -37.78
C THR A 10 45.99 25.64 -37.86
N ALA A 11 45.77 26.45 -36.83
CA ALA A 11 45.54 26.38 -35.38
C ALA A 11 45.32 27.84 -34.93
N ALA A 12 44.91 28.04 -33.67
CA ALA A 12 45.10 29.25 -32.86
C ALA A 12 44.18 30.46 -33.18
N GLU A 13 43.73 31.29 -32.24
CA GLU A 13 43.84 31.33 -30.77
C GLU A 13 42.80 32.34 -30.24
N GLU A 14 42.53 32.23 -28.94
CA GLU A 14 41.96 33.15 -27.95
C GLU A 14 41.57 34.59 -28.32
N SER A 15 40.45 35.08 -27.76
CA SER A 15 40.50 36.02 -26.62
C SER A 15 39.12 36.43 -26.08
N ASP A 16 39.10 36.53 -24.76
CA ASP A 16 38.10 36.99 -23.77
C ASP A 16 37.63 38.45 -23.95
N ALA A 17 36.36 38.77 -23.60
CA ALA A 17 35.95 40.00 -22.89
C ALA A 17 34.42 40.18 -22.75
N LYS A 18 34.07 40.81 -21.62
CA LYS A 18 32.79 41.06 -20.92
C LYS A 18 31.87 42.16 -21.47
N GLU A 19 30.65 42.19 -20.88
CA GLU A 19 29.72 43.33 -20.62
C GLU A 19 29.03 43.94 -21.86
N GLU A 20 27.78 44.42 -21.87
CA GLU A 20 26.88 44.99 -20.85
C GLU A 20 25.43 45.08 -21.42
N ASP A 21 24.42 45.17 -20.55
CA ASP A 21 23.00 45.47 -20.85
C ASP A 21 22.78 46.98 -21.17
N PRO A 22 21.69 47.41 -21.84
CA PRO A 22 20.79 48.36 -21.15
C PRO A 22 19.27 48.34 -21.51
N LYS A 23 18.47 48.44 -20.43
CA LYS A 23 17.26 49.27 -20.16
C LYS A 23 16.24 49.71 -21.24
N VAL A 24 14.99 49.25 -21.01
CA VAL A 24 13.68 49.97 -20.78
C VAL A 24 13.44 51.37 -21.36
N LEU A 25 12.28 51.54 -22.05
CA LEU A 25 11.48 52.79 -22.10
C LEU A 25 9.96 52.49 -22.23
N GLU A 26 9.13 53.16 -21.42
CA GLU A 26 7.65 53.10 -21.36
C GLU A 26 6.93 54.19 -22.21
N VAL A 27 5.59 54.01 -22.34
CA VAL A 27 4.46 55.01 -22.38
C VAL A 27 3.66 55.17 -23.72
N LEU A 28 2.49 54.49 -23.79
CA LEU A 28 1.04 54.89 -24.02
C LEU A 28 0.63 56.21 -24.76
N PRO A 29 -0.68 56.49 -25.13
CA PRO A 29 -1.96 55.72 -25.08
C PRO A 29 -2.94 55.89 -26.31
N ASP A 30 -4.17 55.36 -26.14
CA ASP A 30 -5.52 55.77 -26.64
C ASP A 30 -6.19 55.02 -27.81
N SER A 31 -7.24 54.22 -27.50
CA SER A 31 -8.67 54.64 -27.65
C SER A 31 -9.69 53.51 -27.35
N HIS A 32 -10.59 53.75 -26.39
CA HIS A 32 -11.92 53.15 -26.16
C HIS A 32 -12.99 53.89 -27.01
N PRO A 33 -14.30 53.51 -27.17
CA PRO A 33 -15.27 52.99 -26.16
C PRO A 33 -16.25 51.91 -26.74
N VAL A 34 -17.26 51.31 -26.09
CA VAL A 34 -18.47 51.73 -25.33
C VAL A 34 -19.01 50.41 -24.69
N GLY A 35 -19.60 50.30 -23.50
CA GLY A 35 -20.50 51.21 -22.82
C GLY A 35 -20.70 50.91 -21.33
N VAL A 36 -21.29 51.91 -20.70
CA VAL A 36 -21.32 52.23 -19.27
C VAL A 36 -22.63 51.78 -18.62
N SER A 37 -22.50 51.59 -17.30
CA SER A 37 -23.45 51.29 -16.23
C SER A 37 -24.63 52.25 -16.06
N SER A 38 -25.61 51.83 -15.24
CA SER A 38 -25.90 52.36 -13.88
C SER A 38 -27.35 52.01 -13.47
N ASP A 39 -27.54 51.29 -12.34
CA ASP A 39 -28.03 51.76 -11.02
C ASP A 39 -29.54 52.14 -11.07
N GLU A 40 -30.47 51.74 -10.18
CA GLU A 40 -30.47 51.66 -8.71
C GLU A 40 -31.80 51.00 -8.20
N GLU A 41 -31.74 50.25 -7.08
CA GLU A 41 -32.71 49.95 -5.99
C GLU A 41 -34.25 49.75 -6.21
N THR A 42 -34.98 48.74 -5.69
CA THR A 42 -35.22 48.42 -4.25
C THR A 42 -36.04 47.11 -4.02
N SER A 43 -35.63 46.33 -2.99
CA SER A 43 -36.42 45.60 -1.96
C SER A 43 -37.09 44.20 -2.16
N LYS A 44 -36.79 43.32 -1.15
CA LYS A 44 -37.45 42.08 -0.63
C LYS A 44 -37.39 40.81 -1.51
N ASP A 45 -36.97 39.62 -1.05
CA ASP A 45 -36.95 38.97 0.28
C ASP A 45 -35.75 37.99 0.44
N LYS A 46 -35.29 37.82 1.69
CA LYS A 46 -34.27 36.84 2.17
C LYS A 46 -34.98 35.63 2.81
N PRO A 47 -34.37 34.42 2.85
CA PRO A 47 -33.41 34.05 3.92
C PRO A 47 -32.18 33.27 3.38
N ALA A 48 -30.94 33.64 3.71
CA ALA A 48 -30.18 33.25 4.92
C ALA A 48 -30.00 31.73 5.10
N THR A 49 -28.84 31.19 4.70
CA THR A 49 -28.15 30.09 5.39
C THR A 49 -26.63 30.21 5.16
N GLU A 50 -25.98 30.91 6.08
CA GLU A 50 -24.55 30.77 6.34
C GLU A 50 -24.29 29.42 7.04
N SER A 51 -23.14 28.84 6.71
CA SER A 51 -22.29 28.02 7.58
C SER A 51 -22.93 27.37 8.82
N ASN A 52 -23.24 26.07 8.74
CA ASN A 52 -23.28 25.18 9.91
C ASN A 52 -23.29 23.70 9.49
N TRP A 53 -22.14 23.17 9.08
CA TRP A 53 -21.85 21.73 9.17
C TRP A 53 -20.58 21.43 9.96
N SER A 54 -20.11 22.43 10.70
CA SER A 54 -19.15 22.22 11.78
C SER A 54 -19.95 22.03 13.07
N THR A 55 -20.11 20.77 13.48
CA THR A 55 -20.76 20.25 14.72
C THR A 55 -22.29 20.08 14.63
N PRO A 56 -22.82 18.82 14.76
CA PRO A 56 -22.59 17.96 15.92
C PRO A 56 -22.36 16.46 15.57
N ILE A 57 -21.13 16.09 15.18
CA ILE A 57 -20.67 14.68 15.12
C ILE A 57 -19.49 14.43 16.08
N MET A 58 -19.02 15.46 16.79
CA MET A 58 -17.99 15.34 17.85
C MET A 58 -18.57 15.03 19.24
N SER A 59 -19.90 14.95 19.40
CA SER A 59 -20.52 14.67 20.71
C SER A 59 -20.90 13.21 20.93
N LEU A 60 -20.92 12.38 19.89
CA LEU A 60 -21.25 10.94 19.99
C LEU A 60 -20.00 10.04 20.09
N ALA A 61 -18.86 10.50 19.58
CA ALA A 61 -17.58 9.77 19.66
C ALA A 61 -16.89 9.83 21.03
N ARG A 62 -17.35 10.68 21.96
CA ARG A 62 -16.81 10.71 23.34
C ARG A 62 -17.49 9.71 24.28
N LYS A 63 -18.68 9.21 23.94
CA LYS A 63 -19.45 8.27 24.79
C LYS A 63 -19.25 6.79 24.44
N ALA A 64 -18.46 6.48 23.40
CA ALA A 64 -18.09 5.10 23.04
C ALA A 64 -16.69 4.69 23.53
N THR A 65 -15.87 5.62 24.02
CA THR A 65 -14.51 5.33 24.52
C THR A 65 -14.47 5.03 26.02
N GLU A 66 -15.55 5.28 26.77
CA GLU A 66 -15.61 5.07 28.23
C GLU A 66 -16.31 3.76 28.66
N THR A 67 -16.60 2.82 27.76
CA THR A 67 -17.24 1.53 28.16
C THR A 67 -16.58 0.27 27.59
N ILE A 68 -15.26 0.27 27.40
CA ILE A 68 -14.48 -0.98 27.20
C ILE A 68 -13.43 -1.18 28.32
N SER A 69 -13.52 -0.40 29.41
CA SER A 69 -12.70 -0.59 30.62
C SER A 69 -13.53 -1.01 31.84
N SER A 70 -14.56 -1.82 31.64
CA SER A 70 -15.22 -2.54 32.72
C SER A 70 -15.36 -4.00 32.33
N GLY A 71 -14.53 -4.85 32.94
CA GLY A 71 -14.64 -6.29 32.82
C GLY A 71 -16.04 -6.75 33.22
N VAL A 72 -16.72 -7.45 32.31
CA VAL A 72 -17.89 -8.26 32.64
C VAL A 72 -17.66 -9.65 32.10
N SER A 73 -17.45 -10.54 33.06
CA SER A 73 -17.50 -11.99 32.96
C SER A 73 -18.71 -12.44 32.14
N TYR A 74 -18.48 -13.16 31.04
CA TYR A 74 -19.53 -13.95 30.41
C TYR A 74 -19.71 -15.25 31.20
N GLY A 75 -20.42 -15.12 32.33
CA GLY A 75 -20.93 -16.23 33.11
C GLY A 75 -22.45 -16.20 33.14
N ALA A 76 -23.06 -17.04 32.31
CA ALA A 76 -24.35 -17.70 32.51
C ALA A 76 -25.61 -16.87 32.86
N ALA A 77 -26.53 -16.79 31.90
CA ALA A 77 -27.96 -16.74 32.15
C ALA A 77 -28.71 -17.66 31.18
N LEU A 78 -28.70 -18.96 31.47
CA LEU A 78 -29.79 -19.86 31.07
C LEU A 78 -30.22 -20.67 32.31
N ARG A 79 -31.34 -20.27 32.89
CA ARG A 79 -32.17 -20.99 33.88
C ARG A 79 -33.61 -20.82 33.37
N ASN A 80 -34.51 -21.80 33.23
CA ASN A 80 -34.76 -23.11 33.83
C ASN A 80 -35.24 -24.06 32.70
N ALA A 81 -35.33 -25.40 32.79
CA ALA A 81 -35.78 -26.37 33.79
C ALA A 81 -35.21 -27.75 33.34
N THR A 82 -35.00 -28.84 34.11
CA THR A 82 -35.81 -29.50 35.14
C THR A 82 -34.95 -30.67 35.71
N SER A 83 -35.26 -31.09 36.94
CA SER A 83 -35.09 -32.42 37.55
C SER A 83 -33.70 -32.99 37.91
N SER A 84 -33.58 -33.20 39.24
CA SER A 84 -33.14 -34.43 39.94
C SER A 84 -31.64 -34.67 40.22
N GLY A 85 -31.34 -34.92 41.51
CA GLY A 85 -30.36 -35.93 41.90
C GLY A 85 -29.18 -35.51 42.81
N SER A 86 -29.45 -35.43 44.11
CA SER A 86 -28.66 -35.96 45.24
C SER A 86 -27.13 -35.77 45.40
N ALA A 87 -26.81 -35.27 46.62
CA ALA A 87 -25.73 -35.68 47.55
C ALA A 87 -24.26 -35.37 47.17
N ALA A 88 -23.30 -35.11 48.07
CA ALA A 88 -23.19 -34.72 49.48
C ALA A 88 -21.67 -34.51 49.72
N SER A 89 -21.30 -33.97 50.88
CA SER A 89 -19.94 -33.78 51.47
C SER A 89 -19.19 -32.50 51.05
N SER A 90 -19.17 -31.43 51.85
CA SER A 90 -18.58 -31.19 53.19
C SER A 90 -17.07 -30.92 53.15
N LEU A 91 -16.68 -29.67 53.47
CA LEU A 91 -15.68 -29.31 54.49
C LEU A 91 -15.75 -27.80 54.81
N LYS A 92 -15.73 -27.49 56.12
CA LYS A 92 -15.95 -26.20 56.81
C LYS A 92 -14.66 -25.33 56.76
N CYS A 93 -14.77 -24.00 56.49
CA CYS A 93 -14.74 -22.83 57.42
C CYS A 93 -13.47 -22.70 58.31
N PRO A 94 -12.96 -21.49 58.67
CA PRO A 94 -13.78 -20.37 59.16
C PRO A 94 -13.40 -18.92 58.77
N THR A 95 -14.42 -18.09 58.95
CA THR A 95 -14.52 -16.62 58.96
C THR A 95 -13.62 -15.94 60.01
N LYS A 96 -13.06 -14.76 59.67
CA LYS A 96 -12.89 -13.62 60.60
C LYS A 96 -13.17 -12.30 59.88
N GLN A 97 -13.90 -11.43 60.56
CA GLN A 97 -14.44 -10.14 60.12
C GLN A 97 -13.52 -8.96 60.45
N ASN A 98 -13.75 -7.86 59.72
CA ASN A 98 -13.45 -6.44 59.99
C ASN A 98 -11.97 -6.04 59.89
N SER A 99 -11.58 -4.94 59.22
CA SER A 99 -12.19 -3.60 59.26
C SER A 99 -11.67 -2.66 58.15
N THR A 100 -12.55 -1.75 57.72
CA THR A 100 -12.33 -0.35 57.27
C THR A 100 -11.32 -0.02 56.16
N GLU A 101 -11.90 0.43 55.04
CA GLU A 101 -11.57 1.66 54.29
C GLU A 101 -10.09 1.97 54.02
N ASN A 102 -9.70 1.83 52.76
CA ASN A 102 -9.07 2.93 52.02
C ASN A 102 -9.27 2.72 50.53
N ASP A 103 -10.15 3.52 49.95
CA ASP A 103 -10.16 3.83 48.54
C ASP A 103 -8.80 4.44 48.15
N THR A 104 -8.08 3.79 47.26
CA THR A 104 -7.12 4.47 46.38
C THR A 104 -6.88 3.59 45.15
N ASN A 105 -7.69 3.86 44.12
CA ASN A 105 -7.29 3.88 42.72
C ASN A 105 -6.43 2.68 42.25
N ALA A 106 -7.08 1.53 42.07
CA ALA A 106 -6.53 0.41 41.32
C ALA A 106 -6.48 0.77 39.83
N ASN A 107 -5.47 1.55 39.45
CA ASN A 107 -5.14 1.79 38.07
C ASN A 107 -4.73 0.44 37.46
N GLN A 108 -5.58 -0.10 36.59
CA GLN A 108 -5.49 -1.43 36.02
C GLN A 108 -4.31 -1.53 35.04
N TYR A 109 -3.09 -1.65 35.57
CA TYR A 109 -1.91 -2.04 34.80
C TYR A 109 -2.00 -3.53 34.49
N LEU A 110 -2.61 -3.89 33.36
CA LEU A 110 -2.40 -5.21 32.77
C LEU A 110 -0.89 -5.38 32.53
N PRO A 111 -0.27 -6.48 33.00
CA PRO A 111 1.16 -6.69 32.82
C PRO A 111 1.50 -6.72 31.32
N VAL A 112 2.51 -5.93 30.91
CA VAL A 112 2.97 -5.73 29.50
C VAL A 112 3.16 -7.05 28.71
N LYS A 113 3.44 -8.15 29.41
CA LYS A 113 3.61 -9.49 28.83
C LYS A 113 2.32 -10.06 28.24
N ASP A 114 1.17 -9.69 28.80
CA ASP A 114 -0.15 -10.12 28.33
C ASP A 114 -0.57 -9.30 27.09
N HIS A 115 -0.25 -8.00 27.07
CA HIS A 115 -0.52 -7.13 25.92
C HIS A 115 0.19 -7.62 24.64
N MET A 116 1.48 -7.97 24.74
CA MET A 116 2.24 -8.48 23.59
C MET A 116 1.71 -9.82 23.06
N ALA A 117 1.26 -10.71 23.96
CA ALA A 117 0.67 -11.98 23.55
C ALA A 117 -0.67 -11.78 22.82
N VAL A 118 -1.50 -10.86 23.32
CA VAL A 118 -2.77 -10.50 22.67
C VAL A 118 -2.52 -9.85 21.31
N GLU A 119 -1.59 -8.90 21.21
CA GLU A 119 -1.22 -8.26 19.94
C GLU A 119 -0.72 -9.29 18.92
N ARG A 120 0.17 -10.21 19.34
CA ARG A 120 0.67 -11.31 18.51
C ARG A 120 -0.47 -12.20 18.01
N SER A 121 -1.39 -12.60 18.88
CA SER A 121 -2.55 -13.42 18.51
C SER A 121 -3.46 -12.71 17.51
N ASN A 122 -3.66 -11.41 17.67
CA ASN A 122 -4.45 -10.59 16.75
C ASN A 122 -3.78 -10.47 15.37
N LEU A 123 -2.47 -10.17 15.34
CA LEU A 123 -1.70 -10.11 14.10
C LEU A 123 -1.67 -11.45 13.38
N PHE A 124 -1.49 -12.56 14.11
CA PHE A 124 -1.55 -13.90 13.56
C PHE A 124 -2.91 -14.18 12.90
N SER A 125 -4.00 -13.82 13.57
CA SER A 125 -5.36 -13.97 13.03
C SER A 125 -5.57 -13.14 11.77
N MET A 126 -5.12 -11.88 11.76
CA MET A 126 -5.19 -11.02 10.58
C MET A 126 -4.35 -11.55 9.42
N MET A 127 -3.14 -12.02 9.68
CA MET A 127 -2.27 -12.58 8.66
C MET A 127 -2.89 -13.84 8.04
N LYS A 128 -3.48 -14.71 8.87
CA LYS A 128 -4.20 -15.90 8.42
C LYS A 128 -5.37 -15.56 7.49
N LEU A 129 -6.18 -14.57 7.86
CA LEU A 129 -7.29 -14.09 7.05
C LEU A 129 -6.81 -13.43 5.75
N SER A 130 -5.76 -12.62 5.83
CA SER A 130 -5.17 -11.93 4.69
C SER A 130 -4.62 -12.89 3.65
N ILE A 131 -3.82 -13.89 4.07
CA ILE A 131 -3.29 -14.94 3.17
C ILE A 131 -4.43 -15.70 2.50
N LYS A 132 -5.42 -16.16 3.29
CA LYS A 132 -6.57 -16.90 2.76
C LYS A 132 -7.35 -16.05 1.76
N GLY A 133 -7.65 -14.80 2.11
CA GLY A 133 -8.40 -13.88 1.27
C GLY A 133 -7.67 -13.57 -0.03
N LEU A 134 -6.36 -13.29 0.03
CA LEU A 134 -5.55 -13.03 -1.15
C LEU A 134 -5.49 -14.24 -2.10
N ILE A 135 -5.25 -15.45 -1.57
CA ILE A 135 -5.22 -16.67 -2.40
C ILE A 135 -6.59 -16.90 -3.05
N GLN A 136 -7.67 -16.86 -2.27
CA GLN A 136 -9.01 -17.10 -2.81
C GLN A 136 -9.39 -16.05 -3.88
N SER A 137 -9.12 -14.77 -3.59
CA SER A 137 -9.46 -13.65 -4.46
C SER A 137 -8.62 -13.64 -5.75
N SER A 138 -7.34 -13.98 -5.66
CA SER A 138 -6.46 -14.10 -6.84
C SER A 138 -6.85 -15.28 -7.73
N LEU A 139 -7.19 -16.42 -7.14
CA LEU A 139 -7.67 -17.59 -7.90
C LEU A 139 -9.02 -17.32 -8.57
N SER A 140 -9.92 -16.55 -7.95
CA SER A 140 -11.16 -16.13 -8.60
C SER A 140 -10.93 -15.10 -9.71
N LEU A 141 -9.91 -14.26 -9.58
CA LEU A 141 -9.58 -13.24 -10.57
C LEU A 141 -8.93 -13.87 -11.83
N GLY A 142 -8.07 -14.88 -11.66
CA GLY A 142 -7.51 -15.67 -12.76
C GLY A 142 -6.50 -14.95 -13.68
N ARG A 143 -6.07 -13.74 -13.33
CA ARG A 143 -5.07 -12.95 -14.06
C ARG A 143 -3.93 -12.47 -13.15
N THR A 144 -2.84 -12.00 -13.75
CA THR A 144 -1.70 -11.41 -13.03
C THR A 144 -2.15 -10.23 -12.16
N LEU A 145 -1.71 -10.22 -10.90
CA LEU A 145 -1.99 -9.13 -9.95
C LEU A 145 -1.07 -7.94 -10.18
N ASP A 146 -1.64 -6.74 -10.07
CA ASP A 146 -0.93 -5.46 -10.07
C ASP A 146 -0.78 -4.90 -8.64
N SER A 147 -0.04 -3.80 -8.50
CA SER A 147 0.18 -3.11 -7.21
C SER A 147 -1.08 -2.47 -6.63
N ASP A 148 -2.09 -2.23 -7.46
CA ASP A 148 -3.34 -1.58 -7.06
C ASP A 148 -4.38 -2.58 -6.54
N TYR A 149 -4.09 -3.88 -6.58
CA TYR A 149 -5.00 -4.92 -6.15
C TYR A 149 -5.22 -4.89 -4.61
N PRO A 150 -6.41 -4.53 -4.12
CA PRO A 150 -6.60 -4.25 -2.68
C PRO A 150 -6.29 -5.42 -1.73
N PRO A 151 -6.66 -6.69 -2.04
CA PRO A 151 -6.28 -7.83 -1.20
C PRO A 151 -4.76 -8.01 -1.09
N LEU A 152 -4.01 -7.64 -2.13
CA LEU A 152 -2.55 -7.71 -2.13
C LEU A 152 -1.92 -6.57 -1.31
N GLN A 153 -2.44 -5.35 -1.45
CA GLN A 153 -2.01 -4.22 -0.62
C GLN A 153 -2.23 -4.52 0.87
N GLN A 154 -3.42 -5.02 1.21
CA GLN A 154 -3.75 -5.42 2.58
C GLN A 154 -2.78 -6.50 3.10
N PHE A 155 -2.43 -7.48 2.26
CA PHE A 155 -1.43 -8.50 2.62
C PHE A 155 -0.08 -7.91 2.98
N PHE A 156 0.47 -6.99 2.16
CA PHE A 156 1.74 -6.36 2.48
C PHE A 156 1.68 -5.52 3.76
N VAL A 157 0.57 -4.81 3.99
CA VAL A 157 0.39 -4.03 5.23
C VAL A 157 0.38 -4.94 6.46
N VAL A 158 -0.40 -6.04 6.44
CA VAL A 158 -0.47 -6.97 7.57
C VAL A 158 0.86 -7.69 7.79
N LEU A 159 1.54 -8.11 6.70
CA LEU A 159 2.86 -8.73 6.77
C LEU A 159 3.90 -7.78 7.38
N GLU A 160 3.89 -6.51 6.99
CA GLU A 160 4.76 -5.49 7.57
C GLU A 160 4.54 -5.35 9.09
N GLN A 161 3.28 -5.34 9.55
CA GLN A 161 2.99 -5.28 10.99
C GLN A 161 3.47 -6.54 11.72
N CYS A 162 3.31 -7.72 11.11
CA CYS A 162 3.84 -8.97 11.67
C CYS A 162 5.37 -8.92 11.82
N LEU A 163 6.08 -8.39 10.82
CA LEU A 163 7.53 -8.23 10.85
C LEU A 163 7.98 -7.13 11.82
N LYS A 164 7.16 -6.11 12.09
CA LYS A 164 7.47 -5.05 13.07
C LYS A 164 7.19 -5.45 14.52
N HIS A 165 6.33 -6.45 14.74
CA HIS A 165 5.90 -6.85 16.08
C HIS A 165 7.08 -7.33 16.94
N GLY A 166 7.34 -6.61 18.03
CA GLY A 166 8.45 -6.90 18.95
C GLY A 166 9.84 -6.58 18.39
N LEU A 167 9.94 -5.75 17.34
CA LEU A 167 11.24 -5.30 16.82
C LEU A 167 11.90 -4.32 17.80
N LYS A 168 13.16 -4.60 18.14
CA LYS A 168 13.97 -3.77 19.04
C LYS A 168 14.22 -2.40 18.42
N VAL A 169 14.01 -1.35 19.21
CA VAL A 169 14.43 0.00 18.84
C VAL A 169 15.94 0.09 19.09
N LYS A 170 16.75 -0.19 18.07
CA LYS A 170 18.20 -0.02 18.18
C LYS A 170 18.46 1.48 18.38
N LYS A 171 18.98 1.86 19.56
CA LYS A 171 19.39 3.24 19.88
C LYS A 171 20.64 3.60 19.09
N SER A 172 20.50 3.83 17.78
CA SER A 172 21.57 4.42 16.97
C SER A 172 21.42 5.93 17.00
N PHE A 173 22.48 6.64 17.39
CA PHE A 173 22.53 8.09 17.59
C PHE A 173 22.20 8.92 16.34
N ILE A 174 22.02 8.29 15.16
CA ILE A 174 21.75 9.01 13.91
C ILE A 174 20.53 8.48 13.13
N ASN A 175 19.86 7.41 13.57
CA ASN A 175 18.62 6.95 12.92
C ASN A 175 17.82 6.00 13.82
N GLN A 176 16.78 6.52 14.50
CA GLN A 176 15.82 5.70 15.23
C GLN A 176 14.78 5.13 14.27
N ASN A 177 15.17 4.17 13.43
CA ASN A 177 14.20 3.50 12.57
C ASN A 177 14.05 2.05 13.00
N LYS A 178 12.83 1.69 13.47
CA LYS A 178 12.33 0.31 13.59
C LYS A 178 12.17 -0.28 12.19
N SER A 179 13.28 -0.45 11.48
CA SER A 179 13.26 -0.94 10.11
C SER A 179 13.36 -2.46 10.12
N ILE A 180 12.38 -3.09 9.50
CA ILE A 180 12.37 -4.53 9.21
C ILE A 180 13.43 -4.93 8.17
N TRP A 181 14.16 -3.96 7.59
CA TRP A 181 15.26 -4.21 6.65
C TRP A 181 16.40 -5.02 7.25
N GLY A 182 16.79 -4.73 8.50
CA GLY A 182 17.90 -5.44 9.15
C GLY A 182 17.72 -6.96 9.19
N PRO A 183 16.58 -7.47 9.69
CA PRO A 183 16.25 -8.90 9.60
C PRO A 183 16.21 -9.42 8.16
N LEU A 184 15.62 -8.68 7.22
CA LEU A 184 15.51 -9.12 5.82
C LEU A 184 16.86 -9.18 5.10
N GLU A 185 17.82 -8.32 5.45
CA GLU A 185 19.18 -8.40 4.91
C GLU A 185 19.90 -9.69 5.32
N LEU A 186 19.51 -10.35 6.42
CA LEU A 186 20.09 -11.64 6.77
C LEU A 186 19.73 -12.73 5.76
N VAL A 187 18.61 -12.59 5.04
CA VAL A 187 18.20 -13.58 4.04
C VAL A 187 19.30 -13.78 3.00
N GLN A 188 19.98 -12.72 2.55
CA GLN A 188 21.06 -12.83 1.56
C GLN A 188 22.23 -13.71 2.06
N LYS A 189 22.42 -13.82 3.38
CA LYS A 189 23.46 -14.66 3.99
C LYS A 189 23.02 -16.11 4.11
N LEU A 190 21.72 -16.35 4.24
CA LEU A 190 21.12 -17.68 4.41
C LEU A 190 20.76 -18.32 3.08
N CYS A 191 20.34 -17.51 2.10
CA CYS A 191 19.88 -17.90 0.79
C CYS A 191 20.60 -17.06 -0.27
N PRO A 192 21.66 -17.58 -0.91
CA PRO A 192 22.41 -16.86 -1.95
C PRO A 192 21.53 -16.36 -3.10
N ASP A 193 20.47 -17.10 -3.44
CA ASP A 193 19.48 -16.76 -4.46
C ASP A 193 18.77 -15.41 -4.21
N SER A 194 18.72 -14.95 -2.95
CA SER A 194 18.09 -13.67 -2.61
C SER A 194 19.01 -12.47 -2.82
N THR A 195 20.28 -12.67 -3.20
CA THR A 195 21.27 -11.58 -3.33
C THR A 195 20.85 -10.56 -4.38
N ASP A 196 20.28 -11.00 -5.48
CA ASP A 196 19.85 -10.14 -6.59
C ASP A 196 18.73 -9.20 -6.15
N ILE A 197 17.73 -9.69 -5.41
CA ILE A 197 16.63 -8.86 -4.92
C ILE A 197 17.05 -7.96 -3.77
N THR A 198 17.97 -8.41 -2.91
CA THR A 198 18.49 -7.58 -1.82
C THR A 198 19.29 -6.41 -2.36
N THR A 199 20.10 -6.65 -3.40
CA THR A 199 20.84 -5.59 -4.11
C THR A 199 19.88 -4.67 -4.85
N SER A 200 18.91 -5.23 -5.58
CA SER A 200 17.90 -4.45 -6.31
C SER A 200 17.07 -3.54 -5.41
N ALA A 201 16.64 -4.03 -4.24
CA ALA A 201 15.90 -3.24 -3.26
C ALA A 201 16.76 -2.14 -2.61
N ARG A 202 18.07 -2.39 -2.44
CA ARG A 202 19.02 -1.42 -1.87
C ARG A 202 19.32 -0.28 -2.83
N ASP A 203 19.48 -0.61 -4.11
CA ASP A 203 19.92 0.31 -5.16
C ASP A 203 18.74 0.92 -5.94
N LEU A 204 17.50 0.68 -5.51
CA LEU A 204 16.32 1.18 -6.20
C LEU A 204 16.27 2.72 -6.16
N PRO A 205 16.26 3.39 -7.32
CA PRO A 205 16.23 4.85 -7.37
C PRO A 205 14.89 5.36 -6.83
N GLY A 206 14.96 6.37 -5.96
CA GLY A 206 13.78 6.97 -5.32
C GLY A 206 13.56 6.51 -3.87
N ILE A 207 14.12 5.35 -3.47
CA ILE A 207 14.00 4.82 -2.10
C ILE A 207 15.19 5.25 -1.24
N LYS A 208 14.92 5.89 -0.12
CA LYS A 208 15.90 6.45 0.82
C LYS A 208 15.84 5.79 2.18
N THR A 209 14.68 5.27 2.61
CA THR A 209 14.52 4.69 3.95
C THR A 209 14.75 3.19 3.96
N GLY A 210 15.18 2.66 5.11
CA GLY A 210 15.26 1.20 5.31
C GLY A 210 13.88 0.54 5.19
N LEU A 211 12.80 1.20 5.62
CA LEU A 211 11.45 0.67 5.49
C LEU A 211 11.03 0.56 4.02
N GLY A 212 11.29 1.58 3.20
CA GLY A 212 11.03 1.54 1.77
C GLY A 212 11.81 0.42 1.07
N ARG A 213 13.09 0.22 1.44
CA ARG A 213 13.90 -0.91 0.94
C ARG A 213 13.28 -2.26 1.30
N ALA A 214 12.81 -2.41 2.54
CA ALA A 214 12.13 -3.63 2.96
C ALA A 214 10.83 -3.87 2.19
N ARG A 215 10.04 -2.82 1.93
CA ARG A 215 8.82 -2.92 1.10
C ARG A 215 9.16 -3.37 -0.31
N ALA A 216 10.13 -2.73 -0.96
CA ALA A 216 10.58 -3.12 -2.30
C ALA A 216 11.04 -4.58 -2.32
N TRP A 217 11.80 -4.99 -1.31
CA TRP A 217 12.25 -6.37 -1.16
C TRP A 217 11.10 -7.37 -1.03
N LEU A 218 10.07 -7.06 -0.24
CA LEU A 218 8.88 -7.90 -0.09
C LEU A 218 8.12 -8.04 -1.42
N HIS A 219 8.01 -6.95 -2.19
CA HIS A 219 7.40 -6.98 -3.52
C HIS A 219 8.19 -7.88 -4.47
N LEU A 220 9.52 -7.71 -4.53
CA LEU A 220 10.41 -8.52 -5.35
C LEU A 220 10.37 -10.00 -4.96
N ALA A 221 10.40 -10.31 -3.66
CA ALA A 221 10.34 -11.69 -3.16
C ALA A 221 9.02 -12.38 -3.50
N LEU A 222 7.90 -11.64 -3.49
CA LEU A 222 6.61 -12.16 -3.91
C LEU A 222 6.58 -12.43 -5.43
N MET A 223 7.06 -11.49 -6.24
CA MET A 223 7.17 -11.66 -7.70
C MET A 223 8.06 -12.84 -8.09
N GLN A 224 9.12 -13.10 -7.32
CA GLN A 224 9.97 -14.29 -7.49
C GLN A 224 9.31 -15.60 -7.02
N LYS A 225 8.13 -15.54 -6.38
CA LYS A 225 7.47 -16.69 -5.72
C LYS A 225 8.36 -17.37 -4.66
N LYS A 226 9.21 -16.57 -3.99
CA LYS A 226 10.21 -17.02 -3.01
C LYS A 226 10.04 -16.43 -1.62
N LEU A 227 9.02 -15.59 -1.41
CA LEU A 227 8.76 -14.95 -0.12
C LEU A 227 8.63 -15.96 1.03
N SER A 228 7.97 -17.09 0.79
CA SER A 228 7.81 -18.18 1.76
C SER A 228 9.14 -18.84 2.12
N ASP A 229 9.94 -19.19 1.12
CA ASP A 229 11.27 -19.79 1.30
C ASP A 229 12.20 -18.88 2.12
N TYR A 230 12.23 -17.59 1.78
CA TYR A 230 13.09 -16.61 2.45
C TYR A 230 12.67 -16.35 3.91
N LEU A 231 11.38 -16.16 4.17
CA LEU A 231 10.91 -15.97 5.54
C LEU A 231 11.08 -17.23 6.38
N LYS A 232 10.87 -18.42 5.78
CA LYS A 232 11.18 -19.69 6.44
C LYS A 232 12.65 -19.79 6.84
N ALA A 233 13.58 -19.40 5.96
CA ALA A 233 15.01 -19.40 6.28
C ALA A 233 15.33 -18.53 7.50
N LEU A 234 14.69 -17.35 7.66
CA LEU A 234 14.84 -16.53 8.86
C LEU A 234 14.27 -17.23 10.11
N LEU A 235 13.07 -17.81 9.99
CA LEU A 235 12.36 -18.47 11.08
C LEU A 235 13.05 -19.75 11.57
N ASP A 236 13.75 -20.45 10.68
CA ASP A 236 14.56 -21.62 11.04
C ASP A 236 15.86 -21.21 11.75
N ASN A 237 16.31 -19.96 11.58
CA ASN A 237 17.54 -19.40 12.16
C ASN A 237 17.25 -18.32 13.23
N LYS A 238 16.31 -18.60 14.15
CA LYS A 238 15.89 -17.65 15.22
C LYS A 238 17.03 -17.07 16.04
N TYR A 239 18.14 -17.79 16.20
CA TYR A 239 19.31 -17.32 16.95
C TYR A 239 19.92 -16.03 16.37
N LEU A 240 19.81 -15.81 15.05
CA LEU A 240 20.21 -14.56 14.39
C LEU A 240 19.17 -13.45 14.63
N LEU A 241 17.89 -13.82 14.67
CA LEU A 241 16.79 -12.88 14.89
C LEU A 241 16.73 -12.32 16.31
N VAL A 242 17.34 -13.00 17.30
CA VAL A 242 17.46 -12.51 18.69
C VAL A 242 18.12 -11.13 18.76
N GLU A 243 19.01 -10.76 17.83
CA GLU A 243 19.59 -9.40 17.79
C GLU A 243 18.54 -8.33 17.49
N PHE A 244 17.54 -8.66 16.69
CA PHE A 244 16.56 -7.72 16.14
C PHE A 244 15.24 -7.72 16.89
N TYR A 245 14.86 -8.83 17.52
CA TYR A 245 13.55 -9.00 18.15
C TYR A 245 13.64 -9.23 19.66
N ASP A 246 12.65 -8.73 20.39
CA ASP A 246 12.44 -9.03 21.80
C ASP A 246 11.79 -10.41 21.98
N PRO A 247 12.02 -11.10 23.12
CA PRO A 247 11.30 -12.32 23.45
C PRO A 247 9.78 -12.06 23.46
N GLY A 248 8.98 -12.94 22.86
CA GLY A 248 7.54 -12.72 22.65
C GLY A 248 7.16 -12.04 21.34
N ALA A 249 8.13 -11.57 20.54
CA ALA A 249 7.90 -11.09 19.19
C ALA A 249 7.30 -12.18 18.27
N LEU A 250 6.55 -11.77 17.25
CA LEU A 250 5.81 -12.72 16.41
C LEU A 250 6.75 -13.66 15.65
N MET A 251 7.86 -13.12 15.15
CA MET A 251 8.90 -13.89 14.45
C MET A 251 9.69 -14.85 15.37
N MET A 252 9.61 -14.66 16.69
CA MET A 252 10.33 -15.47 17.68
C MET A 252 9.48 -16.63 18.21
N GLU A 253 8.16 -16.53 18.14
CA GLU A 253 7.22 -17.52 18.68
C GLU A 253 6.75 -18.55 17.61
N GLU A 254 5.79 -19.39 17.97
CA GLU A 254 5.25 -20.45 17.09
C GLU A 254 4.45 -19.85 15.93
N GLU A 255 3.72 -18.76 16.17
CA GLU A 255 2.86 -18.09 15.18
C GLU A 255 3.64 -17.69 13.92
N GLY A 256 4.88 -17.21 14.06
CA GLY A 256 5.75 -16.90 12.94
C GLY A 256 6.05 -18.13 12.06
N THR A 257 6.30 -19.28 12.69
CA THR A 257 6.56 -20.55 11.98
C THR A 257 5.34 -21.00 11.18
N VAL A 258 4.15 -20.88 11.79
CA VAL A 258 2.88 -21.22 11.12
C VAL A 258 2.63 -20.27 9.95
N ILE A 259 2.84 -18.96 10.11
CA ILE A 259 2.74 -17.98 9.01
C ILE A 259 3.71 -18.36 7.88
N GLY A 260 4.96 -18.69 8.20
CA GLY A 260 5.95 -19.14 7.21
C GLY A 260 5.44 -20.31 6.36
N GLY A 261 4.81 -21.31 6.99
CA GLY A 261 4.18 -22.44 6.29
C GLY A 261 2.97 -22.04 5.43
N MET A 262 2.13 -21.11 5.92
CA MET A 262 0.97 -20.62 5.17
C MET A 262 1.36 -19.81 3.93
N LEU A 263 2.46 -19.07 3.99
CA LEU A 263 2.95 -18.26 2.87
C LEU A 263 3.32 -19.10 1.64
N VAL A 264 3.59 -20.40 1.79
CA VAL A 264 3.84 -21.32 0.66
C VAL A 264 2.64 -21.31 -0.31
N GLY A 265 1.43 -21.11 0.19
CA GLY A 265 0.23 -21.00 -0.64
C GLY A 265 0.25 -19.81 -1.61
N LEU A 266 1.07 -18.78 -1.35
CA LEU A 266 1.19 -17.61 -2.23
C LEU A 266 1.99 -17.91 -3.50
N ASN A 267 2.72 -19.03 -3.57
CA ASN A 267 3.54 -19.36 -4.75
C ASN A 267 2.67 -19.57 -6.02
N VAL A 268 1.37 -19.83 -5.85
CA VAL A 268 0.42 -19.94 -6.98
C VAL A 268 0.05 -18.59 -7.58
N ILE A 269 0.27 -17.49 -6.86
CA ILE A 269 -0.10 -16.14 -7.29
C ILE A 269 0.89 -15.66 -8.36
N ASP A 270 0.36 -15.18 -9.47
CA ASP A 270 1.13 -14.45 -10.48
C ASP A 270 0.99 -12.95 -10.23
N ALA A 271 2.10 -12.25 -10.06
CA ALA A 271 2.12 -10.83 -9.70
C ALA A 271 3.19 -10.10 -10.50
N ASN A 272 2.83 -8.93 -11.02
CA ASN A 272 3.73 -8.04 -11.73
C ASN A 272 3.60 -6.63 -11.15
N LEU A 273 4.47 -6.32 -10.19
CA LEU A 273 4.35 -5.12 -9.35
C LEU A 273 5.29 -4.02 -9.84
N CYS A 274 4.75 -2.84 -10.08
CA CYS A 274 5.50 -1.67 -10.54
C CYS A 274 6.15 -0.94 -9.36
N ILE A 275 7.32 -1.40 -8.93
CA ILE A 275 8.04 -0.81 -7.78
C ILE A 275 8.80 0.48 -8.19
N LYS A 276 9.17 0.60 -9.47
CA LYS A 276 10.01 1.70 -9.95
C LYS A 276 9.20 2.99 -10.06
N GLY A 277 9.55 3.98 -9.23
CA GLY A 277 8.88 5.28 -9.21
C GLY A 277 7.72 5.38 -8.21
N GLU A 278 7.42 4.30 -7.49
CA GLU A 278 6.46 4.31 -6.39
C GLU A 278 7.11 4.86 -5.11
N ASP A 279 6.40 5.71 -4.36
CA ASP A 279 6.87 6.22 -3.07
C ASP A 279 6.61 5.19 -1.95
N LEU A 280 7.51 4.21 -1.88
CA LEU A 280 7.50 3.20 -0.81
C LEU A 280 8.02 3.72 0.53
N ASP A 281 8.66 4.89 0.57
CA ASP A 281 9.17 5.48 1.81
C ASP A 281 8.04 6.09 2.65
N SER A 282 7.08 6.76 2.00
CA SER A 282 6.01 7.50 2.68
C SER A 282 4.71 6.73 2.85
N GLN A 283 4.59 5.53 2.26
CA GLN A 283 3.33 4.77 2.29
C GLN A 283 2.91 4.46 3.74
N VAL A 284 1.70 4.85 4.12
CA VAL A 284 1.11 4.53 5.42
C VAL A 284 0.14 3.36 5.22
N GLY A 285 0.53 2.18 5.69
CA GLY A 285 -0.32 0.99 5.64
C GLY A 285 -1.39 1.03 6.73
N VAL A 286 -2.65 1.27 6.36
CA VAL A 286 -3.80 1.13 7.26
C VAL A 286 -4.45 -0.23 7.00
N ILE A 287 -4.69 -0.99 8.05
CA ILE A 287 -5.36 -2.28 7.95
C ILE A 287 -6.86 -2.04 7.79
N ASP A 288 -7.42 -2.41 6.64
CA ASP A 288 -8.85 -2.34 6.40
C ASP A 288 -9.57 -3.57 6.99
N PHE A 289 -10.26 -3.37 8.12
CA PHE A 289 -11.05 -4.42 8.76
C PHE A 289 -12.34 -4.76 8.03
N SER A 290 -12.84 -3.90 7.14
CA SER A 290 -14.07 -4.16 6.38
C SER A 290 -13.94 -5.41 5.51
N LEU A 291 -12.72 -5.71 5.05
CA LEU A 291 -12.37 -6.93 4.32
C LEU A 291 -12.63 -8.21 5.12
N TYR A 292 -12.64 -8.13 6.45
CA TYR A 292 -12.79 -9.27 7.35
C TYR A 292 -14.14 -9.32 8.08
N LEU A 293 -14.86 -8.21 8.14
CA LEU A 293 -16.12 -8.07 8.89
C LEU A 293 -17.37 -8.45 8.07
N LYS A 294 -17.23 -9.16 6.94
CA LYS A 294 -18.38 -9.54 6.12
C LYS A 294 -19.31 -10.51 6.87
N ASP A 295 -20.58 -10.10 6.97
CA ASP A 295 -21.67 -10.87 7.58
C ASP A 295 -21.87 -12.20 6.80
N PRO A 296 -21.96 -13.37 7.46
CA PRO A 296 -22.15 -14.67 6.79
C PRO A 296 -23.39 -14.75 5.87
N MET A 297 -24.30 -13.77 5.91
CA MET A 297 -25.46 -13.68 5.00
C MET A 297 -25.18 -13.01 3.64
N THR A 298 -23.96 -12.53 3.37
CA THR A 298 -23.61 -11.81 2.14
C THR A 298 -22.99 -12.67 1.04
N THR A 299 -23.59 -13.83 0.74
CA THR A 299 -23.19 -14.68 -0.40
C THR A 299 -23.33 -13.99 -1.76
N GLU A 300 -24.10 -12.91 -1.85
CA GLU A 300 -24.30 -12.12 -3.08
C GLU A 300 -23.04 -11.35 -3.53
N THR A 301 -22.14 -10.95 -2.61
CA THR A 301 -20.93 -10.16 -2.98
C THR A 301 -19.95 -10.95 -3.85
N THR A 302 -19.84 -12.26 -3.68
CA THR A 302 -18.97 -13.10 -4.53
C THR A 302 -19.42 -13.13 -6.00
N LYS A 303 -20.75 -13.07 -6.24
CA LYS A 303 -21.29 -12.97 -7.60
C LYS A 303 -20.98 -11.62 -8.21
N ASP A 304 -21.05 -10.55 -7.43
CA ASP A 304 -20.77 -9.20 -7.91
C ASP A 304 -19.28 -8.97 -8.14
N ASP A 305 -18.39 -9.56 -7.34
CA ASP A 305 -16.95 -9.57 -7.59
C ASP A 305 -16.63 -10.32 -8.90
N THR A 306 -17.28 -11.48 -9.13
CA THR A 306 -17.14 -12.24 -10.39
C THR A 306 -17.66 -11.46 -11.60
N LYS A 307 -18.80 -10.76 -11.45
CA LYS A 307 -19.34 -9.87 -12.50
C LYS A 307 -18.41 -8.69 -12.75
N MET A 308 -17.85 -8.08 -11.71
CA MET A 308 -16.90 -6.96 -11.82
C MET A 308 -15.63 -7.41 -12.56
N THR A 309 -15.09 -8.58 -12.25
CA THR A 309 -13.97 -9.17 -13.01
C THR A 309 -14.33 -9.32 -14.49
N ALA A 310 -15.49 -9.89 -14.82
CA ALA A 310 -15.93 -10.03 -16.20
C ALA A 310 -16.09 -8.68 -16.93
N ILE A 311 -16.60 -7.65 -16.24
CA ILE A 311 -16.73 -6.30 -16.79
C ILE A 311 -15.35 -5.68 -17.06
N LEU A 312 -14.39 -5.86 -16.16
CA LEU A 312 -13.02 -5.36 -16.34
C LEU A 312 -12.32 -6.07 -17.50
N ASP A 313 -12.48 -7.38 -17.65
CA ASP A 313 -11.93 -8.13 -18.79
C ASP A 313 -12.54 -7.64 -20.11
N GLN A 314 -13.86 -7.43 -20.13
CA GLN A 314 -14.55 -6.89 -21.29
C GLN A 314 -14.04 -5.47 -21.63
N LYS A 315 -13.83 -4.62 -20.62
CA LYS A 315 -13.27 -3.29 -20.80
C LYS A 315 -11.88 -3.37 -21.43
N HIS A 316 -11.00 -4.19 -20.87
CA HIS A 316 -9.62 -4.34 -21.36
C HIS A 316 -9.59 -4.85 -22.81
N TYR A 317 -10.43 -5.82 -23.15
CA TYR A 317 -10.57 -6.33 -24.51
C TYR A 317 -11.00 -5.24 -25.50
N ILE A 318 -11.98 -4.41 -25.13
CA ILE A 318 -12.46 -3.31 -25.98
C ILE A 318 -11.37 -2.24 -26.15
N GLU A 319 -10.63 -1.92 -25.09
CA GLU A 319 -9.53 -0.96 -25.15
C GLU A 319 -8.43 -1.42 -26.12
N GLU A 320 -8.06 -2.70 -26.07
CA GLU A 320 -7.05 -3.26 -26.97
C GLU A 320 -7.54 -3.32 -28.43
N LEU A 321 -8.81 -3.67 -28.63
CA LEU A 321 -9.40 -3.65 -29.97
C LEU A 321 -9.45 -2.22 -30.55
N ASN A 322 -9.81 -1.23 -29.74
CA ASN A 322 -9.79 0.17 -30.13
C ASN A 322 -8.36 0.66 -30.43
N ARG A 323 -7.35 0.17 -29.71
CA ARG A 323 -5.94 0.44 -29.99
C ARG A 323 -5.56 -0.08 -31.39
N HIS A 324 -5.88 -1.33 -31.71
CA HIS A 324 -5.64 -1.92 -33.02
C HIS A 324 -6.39 -1.21 -34.15
N LEU A 325 -7.66 -0.86 -33.91
CA LEU A 325 -8.46 -0.13 -34.89
C LEU A 325 -7.86 1.25 -35.16
N SER A 326 -7.43 1.95 -34.10
CA SER A 326 -6.78 3.26 -34.20
C SER A 326 -5.47 3.18 -34.99
N CYS A 327 -4.64 2.15 -34.75
CA CYS A 327 -3.44 1.90 -35.56
C CYS A 327 -3.79 1.65 -37.03
N SER A 328 -4.80 0.82 -37.32
CA SER A 328 -5.21 0.51 -38.69
C SER A 328 -5.75 1.74 -39.43
N VAL A 329 -6.51 2.60 -38.74
CA VAL A 329 -6.98 3.88 -39.29
C VAL A 329 -5.81 4.79 -39.62
N SER A 330 -4.82 4.90 -38.72
CA SER A 330 -3.61 5.69 -38.98
C SER A 330 -2.83 5.18 -40.21
N ASP A 331 -2.69 3.86 -40.37
CA ASP A 331 -1.99 3.26 -41.50
C ASP A 331 -2.73 3.49 -42.83
N LEU A 332 -4.07 3.38 -42.82
CA LEU A 332 -4.89 3.66 -43.99
C LEU A 332 -4.85 5.14 -44.36
N GLN A 333 -4.86 6.04 -43.38
CA GLN A 333 -4.74 7.48 -43.62
C GLN A 333 -3.39 7.80 -44.29
N ALA A 334 -2.28 7.23 -43.79
CA ALA A 334 -0.97 7.41 -44.40
C ALA A 334 -0.91 6.91 -45.86
N LYS A 335 -1.58 5.79 -46.17
CA LYS A 335 -1.69 5.27 -47.55
C LYS A 335 -2.55 6.18 -48.42
N MET A 336 -3.66 6.71 -47.91
CA MET A 336 -4.52 7.65 -48.62
C MET A 336 -3.75 8.91 -48.99
N ASP A 337 -3.03 9.51 -48.03
CA ASP A 337 -2.23 10.72 -48.25
C ASP A 337 -1.10 10.46 -49.28
N SER A 338 -0.48 9.27 -49.24
CA SER A 338 0.52 8.87 -50.23
C SER A 338 -0.07 8.77 -51.64
N ILE A 339 -1.24 8.15 -51.78
CA ILE A 339 -1.93 8.01 -53.07
C ILE A 339 -2.35 9.39 -53.59
N GLU A 340 -2.94 10.23 -52.73
CA GLU A 340 -3.36 11.59 -53.09
C GLU A 340 -2.18 12.42 -53.58
N LYS A 341 -1.02 12.32 -52.92
CA LYS A 341 0.23 12.95 -53.36
C LYS A 341 0.70 12.43 -54.73
N THR A 342 0.65 11.12 -54.96
CA THR A 342 1.04 10.55 -56.27
C THR A 342 0.08 10.96 -57.39
N ASN A 343 -1.23 10.97 -57.12
CA ASN A 343 -2.23 11.42 -58.09
C ASN A 343 -2.08 12.91 -58.40
N GLY A 344 -1.83 13.74 -57.39
CA GLY A 344 -1.53 15.16 -57.60
C GLY A 344 -0.35 15.36 -58.54
N LYS A 345 0.75 14.64 -58.30
CA LYS A 345 1.94 14.69 -59.16
C LYS A 345 1.63 14.26 -60.61
N LEU A 346 0.89 13.16 -60.79
CA LEU A 346 0.49 12.68 -62.11
C LEU A 346 -0.41 13.68 -62.86
N ILE A 347 -1.35 14.32 -62.16
CA ILE A 347 -2.21 15.37 -62.73
C ILE A 347 -1.35 16.55 -63.21
N GLU A 348 -0.33 16.95 -62.43
CA GLU A 348 0.58 18.01 -62.84
C GLU A 348 1.44 17.62 -64.06
N GLU A 349 1.94 16.39 -64.10
CA GLU A 349 2.69 15.85 -65.25
C GLU A 349 1.83 15.82 -66.52
N VAL A 350 0.56 15.40 -66.43
CA VAL A 350 -0.39 15.43 -67.56
C VAL A 350 -0.70 16.85 -67.99
N ARG A 351 -0.92 17.78 -67.04
CA ARG A 351 -1.20 19.19 -67.34
C ARG A 351 -0.01 19.89 -68.00
N GLY A 352 1.22 19.48 -67.71
CA GLY A 352 2.44 20.03 -68.33
C GLY A 352 2.78 19.44 -69.70
N ALA A 353 2.11 18.36 -70.12
CA ALA A 353 2.33 17.68 -71.39
C ALA A 353 1.36 18.13 -72.52
N TYR A 354 0.35 18.92 -72.18
CA TYR A 354 -0.54 19.64 -73.11
C TYR A 354 -0.16 21.12 -73.14
#